data_AF-A0A9P7RR91-F1
#
_entry.id   AF-A0A9P7RR91-F1
#
_cell.length_a   1.000
_cell.length_b   1.000
_cell.length_c   1.000
_cell.angle_alpha   90.00
_cell.angle_beta   90.00
_cell.angle_gamma   90.00
#
_symmetry.space_group_name_H-M   'P 1'
#
loop_
_entity.id
_entity.type
_entity.pdbx_description
1 polymer ?
#
loop_
_entity_poly.entity_id
_entity_poly.type
_entity_poly.pdbx_seq_one_letter_code
_entity_poly.pdbx_strand_id
1 'polypeptide(L)'
;MASTSELEEALAPLLSAKSVLTKPISSLPVLFFLYGVYCFTFGLAIHVLFHQSNPVHKLQQRGTIALFTLATIYTAIYTCEIFQEASLQFHAAATKDYTSILQYLTGDDVKTALFGITSITSTLMNSIADTMLIHRCYLIFNSDKFVLFPLAFTACILNGIDLGCIIASIIGYGSTSKPGNSNLIAKVQDIDYGGMIAIAIFQIILSLLTGWCIWWITRQARQFMGQSVCTRYNDIVGIIIESGLLYAGSLLTAVVVEFTIDPQSTGKVPVELTVVTGLMSGLAPTMVITRVAYGKAVESVQQTISTFHIANSQASQQTSTRQETVDIHLQMQPGIAVNDLQGVEEI
;
A
#
# COMPACT_ATOMS: atom_id res chain seq x y z
N MET A 1 -37.86 19.58 27.06
CA MET A 1 -36.69 20.39 26.66
C MET A 1 -35.68 20.25 27.77
N ALA A 2 -34.54 19.61 27.51
CA ALA A 2 -33.47 19.55 28.50
C ALA A 2 -33.02 20.98 28.82
N SER A 3 -32.72 21.24 30.08
CA SER A 3 -32.16 22.54 30.49
C SER A 3 -30.75 22.70 29.91
N THR A 4 -30.33 23.94 29.64
CA THR A 4 -29.00 24.23 29.08
C THR A 4 -27.87 23.63 29.94
N SER A 5 -28.09 23.50 31.25
CA SER A 5 -27.16 22.84 32.18
C SER A 5 -27.07 21.32 31.99
N GLU A 6 -28.19 20.62 31.74
CA GLU A 6 -28.18 19.17 31.45
C GLU A 6 -27.49 18.89 30.11
N LEU A 7 -27.65 19.80 29.14
CA LEU A 7 -27.00 19.69 27.84
C LEU A 7 -25.49 19.97 27.94
N GLU A 8 -25.09 20.96 28.74
CA GLU A 8 -23.68 21.28 29.03
C GLU A 8 -22.99 20.11 29.77
N GLU A 9 -23.69 19.44 30.69
CA GLU A 9 -23.17 18.24 31.38
C GLU A 9 -23.03 17.03 30.43
N ALA A 10 -24.00 16.82 29.53
CA ALA A 10 -23.96 15.73 28.54
C ALA A 10 -22.87 15.94 27.47
N LEU A 11 -22.63 17.19 27.06
CA LEU A 11 -21.60 17.53 26.06
C LEU A 11 -20.24 17.87 26.67
N ALA A 12 -20.13 18.03 27.99
CA ALA A 12 -18.86 18.31 28.69
C ALA A 12 -17.67 17.42 28.27
N PRO A 13 -17.81 16.09 28.09
CA PRO A 13 -16.70 15.25 27.62
C PRO A 13 -16.30 15.54 26.16
N LEU A 14 -17.24 15.94 25.29
CA LEU A 14 -17.01 16.26 23.89
C LEU A 14 -16.48 17.69 23.69
N LEU A 15 -16.93 18.65 24.51
CA LEU A 15 -16.60 20.08 24.43
C LEU A 15 -15.42 20.49 25.32
N SER A 16 -14.87 19.57 26.12
CA SER A 16 -13.66 19.84 26.88
C SER A 16 -12.57 20.31 25.92
N ALA A 17 -11.99 21.49 26.18
CA ALA A 17 -10.94 22.07 25.33
C ALA A 17 -9.81 21.07 25.05
N LYS A 18 -9.53 20.17 26.00
CA LYS A 18 -8.58 19.08 25.80
C LYS A 18 -9.05 18.10 24.72
N SER A 19 -10.31 17.67 24.70
CA SER A 19 -10.85 16.76 23.68
C SER A 19 -10.87 17.40 22.28
N VAL A 20 -11.40 18.62 22.20
CA VAL A 20 -11.57 19.39 20.95
C VAL A 20 -10.23 19.66 20.26
N LEU A 21 -9.17 19.92 21.02
CA LEU A 21 -7.84 20.17 20.48
C LEU A 21 -7.02 18.89 20.30
N THR A 22 -7.14 17.90 21.18
CA THR A 22 -6.27 16.72 21.14
C THR A 22 -6.50 15.88 19.89
N LYS A 23 -7.76 15.65 19.51
CA LYS A 23 -8.12 14.80 18.36
C LYS A 23 -7.54 15.29 17.02
N PRO A 24 -7.73 16.56 16.59
CA PRO A 24 -7.14 17.06 15.35
C PRO A 24 -5.61 17.20 15.44
N ILE A 25 -5.07 17.65 16.59
CA ILE A 25 -3.63 17.88 16.76
C ILE A 25 -2.84 16.56 16.72
N SER A 26 -3.43 15.45 17.17
CA SER A 26 -2.77 14.15 17.15
C SER A 26 -2.96 13.42 15.80
N SER A 27 -4.17 13.51 15.22
CA SER A 27 -4.55 12.66 14.08
C SER A 27 -4.07 13.23 12.73
N LEU A 28 -4.12 14.56 12.54
CA LEU A 28 -3.69 15.19 11.29
C LEU A 28 -2.18 15.02 11.00
N PRO A 29 -1.26 15.19 11.97
CA PRO A 29 0.16 14.95 11.71
C PRO A 29 0.44 13.49 11.32
N VAL A 30 -0.23 12.53 11.97
CA VAL A 30 -0.11 11.10 11.64
C VAL A 30 -0.62 10.84 10.22
N LEU A 31 -1.79 11.39 9.86
CA LEU A 31 -2.37 11.32 8.52
C LEU A 31 -1.39 11.83 7.45
N PHE A 32 -0.90 13.06 7.59
CA PHE A 32 -0.03 13.67 6.60
C PHE A 32 1.35 13.02 6.55
N PHE A 33 1.87 12.53 7.67
CA PHE A 33 3.10 11.75 7.70
C PHE A 33 2.97 10.45 6.90
N LEU A 34 1.92 9.65 7.18
CA LEU A 34 1.65 8.41 6.45
C LEU A 34 1.38 8.67 4.96
N TYR A 35 0.62 9.72 4.65
CA TYR A 35 0.38 10.12 3.27
C TYR A 35 1.67 10.53 2.56
N GLY A 36 2.59 11.25 3.24
CA GLY A 36 3.92 11.57 2.71
C GLY A 36 4.76 10.34 2.40
N VAL A 37 4.77 9.35 3.31
CA VAL A 37 5.40 8.03 3.05
C VAL A 37 4.74 7.34 1.86
N TYR A 38 3.42 7.45 1.72
CA TYR A 38 2.72 6.89 0.57
C TYR A 38 3.11 7.58 -0.74
N CYS A 39 3.16 8.91 -0.79
CA CYS A 39 3.63 9.66 -1.96
C CYS A 39 5.03 9.21 -2.41
N PHE A 40 5.95 9.04 -1.45
CA PHE A 40 7.29 8.55 -1.74
C PHE A 40 7.29 7.12 -2.30
N THR A 41 6.59 6.20 -1.65
CA THR A 41 6.52 4.79 -2.10
C THR A 41 5.81 4.65 -3.45
N PHE A 42 4.77 5.45 -3.71
CA PHE A 42 4.09 5.54 -5.00
C PHE A 42 5.03 6.03 -6.10
N GLY A 43 5.81 7.09 -5.84
CA GLY A 43 6.81 7.60 -6.78
C GLY A 43 7.85 6.54 -7.17
N LEU A 44 8.33 5.77 -6.20
CA LEU A 44 9.21 4.63 -6.46
C LEU A 44 8.49 3.51 -7.26
N ALA A 45 7.24 3.20 -6.91
CA ALA A 45 6.47 2.15 -7.56
C ALA A 45 6.28 2.43 -9.05
N ILE A 46 5.86 3.66 -9.35
CA ILE A 46 5.53 4.08 -10.70
C ILE A 46 6.78 4.17 -11.58
N HIS A 47 7.88 4.72 -11.04
CA HIS A 47 9.16 4.81 -11.76
C HIS A 47 9.63 3.44 -12.26
N VAL A 48 9.54 2.42 -11.41
CA VAL A 48 9.96 1.06 -11.75
C VAL A 48 8.96 0.36 -12.67
N LEU A 49 7.65 0.52 -12.43
CA LEU A 49 6.60 -0.10 -13.25
C LEU A 49 6.61 0.42 -14.69
N PHE A 50 6.88 1.71 -14.91
CA PHE A 50 6.98 2.29 -16.26
C PHE A 50 8.19 1.79 -17.05
N HIS A 51 9.26 1.35 -16.38
CA HIS A 51 10.44 0.77 -17.03
C HIS A 51 10.27 -0.71 -17.43
N GLN A 52 9.19 -1.39 -17.00
CA GLN A 52 8.99 -2.82 -17.25
C GLN A 52 7.85 -3.07 -18.24
N SER A 53 8.19 -3.36 -19.50
CA SER A 53 7.25 -3.50 -20.64
C SER A 53 6.43 -4.81 -20.68
N ASN A 54 6.19 -5.51 -19.56
CA ASN A 54 5.38 -6.73 -19.58
C ASN A 54 3.87 -6.45 -19.36
N PRO A 55 2.96 -7.17 -20.06
CA PRO A 55 1.52 -7.01 -19.91
C PRO A 55 1.02 -7.26 -18.48
N VAL A 56 1.70 -8.12 -17.71
CA VAL A 56 1.45 -8.36 -16.28
C VAL A 56 1.60 -7.08 -15.43
N HIS A 57 2.48 -6.17 -15.81
CA HIS A 57 2.68 -4.90 -15.11
C HIS A 57 1.59 -3.89 -15.39
N LYS A 58 0.82 -4.03 -16.49
CA LYS A 58 -0.26 -3.07 -16.82
C LYS A 58 -1.38 -3.09 -15.79
N LEU A 59 -1.79 -4.27 -15.30
CA LEU A 59 -2.79 -4.36 -14.24
C LEU A 59 -2.26 -3.79 -12.91
N GLN A 60 -1.01 -4.11 -12.56
CA GLN A 60 -0.37 -3.59 -11.35
C GLN A 60 -0.19 -2.07 -11.39
N GLN A 61 0.14 -1.52 -12.56
CA GLN A 61 0.25 -0.08 -12.79
C GLN A 61 -1.11 0.61 -12.64
N ARG A 62 -2.17 0.09 -13.29
CA ARG A 62 -3.53 0.62 -13.15
C ARG A 62 -4.01 0.57 -11.71
N GLY A 63 -3.79 -0.56 -11.03
CA GLY A 63 -4.15 -0.73 -9.63
C GLY A 63 -3.40 0.22 -8.69
N THR A 64 -2.08 0.39 -8.89
CA THR A 64 -1.27 1.31 -8.08
C THR A 64 -1.69 2.77 -8.27
N ILE A 65 -2.00 3.18 -9.51
CA ILE A 65 -2.54 4.53 -9.79
C ILE A 65 -3.91 4.69 -9.12
N ALA A 66 -4.80 3.72 -9.27
CA ALA A 66 -6.13 3.75 -8.66
C ALA A 66 -6.05 3.86 -7.12
N LEU A 67 -5.22 3.04 -6.47
CA LEU A 67 -5.02 3.09 -5.02
C LEU A 67 -4.50 4.46 -4.56
N PHE A 68 -3.53 5.03 -5.27
CA PHE A 68 -2.99 6.36 -4.92
C PHE A 68 -4.02 7.48 -5.10
N THR A 69 -4.84 7.40 -6.16
CA THR A 69 -5.93 8.38 -6.36
C THR A 69 -6.98 8.27 -5.26
N LEU A 70 -7.38 7.06 -4.89
CA LEU A 70 -8.34 6.84 -3.80
C LEU A 70 -7.77 7.27 -2.45
N ALA A 71 -6.49 6.98 -2.17
CA ALA A 71 -5.83 7.42 -0.94
C ALA A 71 -5.73 8.95 -0.84
N THR A 72 -5.54 9.64 -1.97
CA THR A 72 -5.53 11.11 -2.02
C THR A 72 -6.92 11.68 -1.75
N ILE A 73 -7.97 11.08 -2.35
CA ILE A 73 -9.37 11.44 -2.09
C ILE A 73 -9.72 11.21 -0.62
N TYR A 74 -9.40 10.02 -0.09
CA TYR A 74 -9.58 9.66 1.31
C TYR A 74 -8.92 10.69 2.24
N THR A 75 -7.64 11.01 2.02
CA THR A 75 -6.90 11.98 2.83
C THR A 75 -7.56 13.36 2.81
N ALA A 76 -8.01 13.83 1.64
CA ALA A 76 -8.63 15.14 1.50
C ALA A 76 -9.99 15.22 2.21
N ILE A 77 -10.86 14.23 2.00
CA ILE A 77 -12.20 14.19 2.61
C ILE A 77 -12.10 14.04 4.12
N TYR A 78 -11.24 13.12 4.59
CA TYR A 78 -11.03 12.91 6.01
C TYR A 78 -10.47 14.15 6.73
N THR A 79 -9.58 14.89 6.06
CA THR A 79 -9.11 16.18 6.56
C THR A 79 -10.28 17.16 6.73
N CYS A 80 -11.18 17.25 5.73
CA CYS A 80 -12.37 18.09 5.81
C CYS A 80 -13.29 17.68 6.99
N GLU A 81 -13.49 16.38 7.21
CA GLU A 81 -14.29 15.87 8.34
C GLU A 81 -13.74 16.33 9.69
N ILE A 82 -12.43 16.14 9.92
CA ILE A 82 -11.78 16.57 11.16
C ILE A 82 -11.89 18.09 11.35
N PHE A 83 -11.64 18.88 10.30
CA PHE A 83 -11.72 20.33 10.39
C PHE A 83 -13.15 20.82 10.65
N GLN A 84 -14.15 20.21 10.01
CA GLN A 84 -15.56 20.55 10.22
C GLN A 84 -16.00 20.21 11.65
N GLU A 85 -15.65 19.03 12.14
CA GLU A 85 -15.94 18.61 13.51
C GLU A 85 -15.28 19.55 14.54
N ALA A 86 -13.99 19.83 14.37
CA ALA A 86 -13.24 20.71 15.27
C ALA A 86 -13.78 22.16 15.25
N SER A 87 -14.16 22.67 14.08
CA SER A 87 -14.75 24.02 13.96
C SER A 87 -16.10 24.12 14.68
N LEU A 88 -16.96 23.11 14.55
CA LEU A 88 -18.26 23.07 15.23
C LEU A 88 -18.10 22.97 16.74
N GLN A 89 -17.18 22.12 17.21
CA GLN A 89 -16.86 21.98 18.63
C GLN A 89 -16.28 23.27 19.22
N PHE A 90 -15.34 23.91 18.52
CA PHE A 90 -14.75 25.17 18.96
C PHE A 90 -15.81 26.29 19.02
N HIS A 91 -16.66 26.38 17.99
CA HIS A 91 -17.75 27.36 17.98
C HIS A 91 -18.70 27.14 19.17
N ALA A 92 -19.18 25.92 19.37
CA ALA A 92 -20.07 25.58 20.47
C ALA A 92 -19.44 25.86 21.85
N ALA A 93 -18.15 25.56 22.03
CA ALA A 93 -17.43 25.85 23.27
C ALA A 93 -17.24 27.37 23.50
N ALA A 94 -17.00 28.15 22.45
CA ALA A 94 -16.76 29.59 22.54
C ALA A 94 -18.04 30.41 22.72
N THR A 95 -19.12 30.05 22.02
CA THR A 95 -20.39 30.81 22.00
C THR A 95 -21.44 30.29 22.97
N LYS A 96 -21.24 29.07 23.53
CA LYS A 96 -22.24 28.30 24.29
C LYS A 96 -23.54 28.04 23.50
N ASP A 97 -23.51 28.18 22.18
CA ASP A 97 -24.61 27.79 21.30
C ASP A 97 -24.40 26.35 20.83
N TYR A 98 -25.20 25.44 21.39
CA TYR A 98 -25.12 24.01 21.09
C TYR A 98 -25.98 23.59 19.90
N THR A 99 -26.76 24.48 19.29
CA THR A 99 -27.72 24.12 18.24
C THR A 99 -27.05 23.46 17.03
N SER A 100 -25.94 24.03 16.56
CA SER A 100 -25.20 23.55 15.38
C SER A 100 -24.53 22.20 15.64
N ILE A 101 -23.96 21.97 16.82
CA ILE A 101 -23.35 20.67 17.16
C ILE A 101 -24.42 19.60 17.44
N LEU A 102 -25.56 19.98 18.02
CA LEU A 102 -26.67 19.05 18.21
C LEU A 102 -27.22 18.57 16.88
N GLN A 103 -27.40 19.48 15.91
CA GLN A 103 -27.82 19.13 14.55
C GLN A 103 -26.79 18.20 13.88
N TYR A 104 -25.50 18.50 14.01
CA TYR A 104 -24.41 17.66 13.53
C TYR A 104 -24.41 16.24 14.16
N LEU A 105 -24.78 16.11 15.43
CA LEU A 105 -24.82 14.82 16.15
C LEU A 105 -26.13 14.02 15.90
N THR A 106 -27.26 14.71 15.73
CA THR A 106 -28.60 14.10 15.61
C THR A 106 -28.97 13.63 14.20
N GLY A 107 -28.25 14.10 13.18
CA GLY A 107 -28.43 13.64 11.80
C GLY A 107 -28.20 14.76 10.80
N ASP A 108 -26.93 15.13 10.63
CA ASP A 108 -26.52 16.02 9.55
C ASP A 108 -26.24 15.21 8.28
N ASP A 109 -26.90 15.62 7.20
CA ASP A 109 -26.76 15.01 5.88
C ASP A 109 -25.32 15.14 5.36
N VAL A 110 -24.66 16.26 5.66
CA VAL A 110 -23.27 16.51 5.22
C VAL A 110 -22.32 15.55 5.93
N LYS A 111 -22.41 15.44 7.26
CA LYS A 111 -21.64 14.46 8.04
C LYS A 111 -21.84 13.04 7.54
N THR A 112 -23.09 12.64 7.33
CA THR A 112 -23.44 11.28 6.91
C THR A 112 -22.91 10.99 5.50
N ALA A 113 -22.97 11.97 4.60
CA ALA A 113 -22.42 11.86 3.25
C ALA A 113 -20.88 11.77 3.26
N LEU A 114 -20.20 12.62 4.02
CA LEU A 114 -18.74 12.59 4.13
C LEU A 114 -18.26 11.24 4.67
N PHE A 115 -18.82 10.80 5.80
CA PHE A 115 -18.55 9.48 6.38
C PHE A 115 -18.75 8.36 5.35
N GLY A 116 -19.89 8.37 4.65
CA GLY A 116 -20.19 7.38 3.62
C GLY A 116 -19.15 7.36 2.49
N ILE A 117 -18.74 8.53 1.98
CA ILE A 117 -17.73 8.63 0.92
C ILE A 117 -16.38 8.13 1.42
N THR A 118 -15.97 8.53 2.63
CA THR A 118 -14.71 8.13 3.25
C THR A 118 -14.66 6.61 3.45
N SER A 119 -15.71 6.00 4.01
CA SER A 119 -15.80 4.56 4.22
C SER A 119 -15.80 3.78 2.90
N ILE A 120 -16.62 4.20 1.92
CA ILE A 120 -16.65 3.56 0.59
C ILE A 120 -15.28 3.62 -0.08
N THR A 121 -14.59 4.76 0.03
CA THR A 121 -13.24 4.93 -0.54
C THR A 121 -12.26 3.94 0.10
N SER A 122 -12.32 3.76 1.42
CA SER A 122 -11.51 2.78 2.14
C SER A 122 -11.78 1.34 1.69
N THR A 123 -13.06 0.93 1.58
CA THR A 123 -13.44 -0.41 1.09
C THR A 123 -12.97 -0.66 -0.34
N LEU A 124 -13.07 0.35 -1.21
CA LEU A 124 -12.56 0.26 -2.59
C LEU A 124 -11.03 0.09 -2.61
N MET A 125 -10.30 0.79 -1.74
CA MET A 125 -8.86 0.60 -1.60
C MET A 125 -8.54 -0.83 -1.18
N ASN A 126 -9.22 -1.36 -0.15
CA ASN A 126 -9.02 -2.73 0.31
C ASN A 126 -9.37 -3.76 -0.78
N SER A 127 -10.47 -3.57 -1.50
CA SER A 127 -10.89 -4.44 -2.62
C SER A 127 -9.87 -4.48 -3.76
N ILE A 128 -9.30 -3.32 -4.13
CA ILE A 128 -8.26 -3.23 -5.16
C ILE A 128 -6.97 -3.88 -4.67
N ALA A 129 -6.59 -3.65 -3.40
CA ALA A 129 -5.42 -4.27 -2.79
C ALA A 129 -5.51 -5.81 -2.82
N ASP A 130 -6.64 -6.37 -2.39
CA ASP A 130 -6.90 -7.81 -2.40
C ASP A 130 -6.83 -8.35 -3.82
N THR A 131 -7.48 -7.68 -4.78
CA THR A 131 -7.46 -8.07 -6.20
C THR A 131 -6.03 -8.12 -6.74
N MET A 132 -5.18 -7.15 -6.37
CA MET A 132 -3.78 -7.08 -6.82
C MET A 132 -2.92 -8.20 -6.22
N LEU A 133 -3.12 -8.55 -4.94
CA LEU A 133 -2.42 -9.66 -4.28
C LEU A 133 -2.90 -11.01 -4.82
N ILE A 134 -4.21 -11.21 -4.95
CA ILE A 134 -4.82 -12.43 -5.49
C ILE A 134 -4.36 -12.67 -6.93
N HIS A 135 -4.33 -11.63 -7.77
CA HIS A 135 -3.80 -11.73 -9.13
C HIS A 135 -2.32 -12.13 -9.17
N ARG A 136 -1.50 -11.68 -8.21
CA ARG A 136 -0.10 -12.13 -8.10
C ARG A 136 -0.01 -13.62 -7.76
N CYS A 137 -0.80 -14.09 -6.80
CA CYS A 137 -0.89 -15.50 -6.47
C CYS A 137 -1.36 -16.34 -7.68
N TYR A 138 -2.36 -15.86 -8.41
CA TYR A 138 -2.89 -16.51 -9.62
C TYR A 138 -1.82 -16.78 -10.68
N LEU A 139 -1.00 -15.77 -10.99
CA LEU A 139 0.06 -15.89 -11.98
C LEU A 139 1.16 -16.86 -11.54
N ILE A 140 1.46 -16.91 -10.25
CA ILE A 140 2.50 -17.78 -9.69
C ILE A 140 2.07 -19.24 -9.69
N PHE A 141 0.84 -19.53 -9.27
CA PHE A 141 0.31 -20.91 -9.23
C PHE A 141 -0.15 -21.44 -10.59
N ASN A 142 0.21 -20.77 -11.69
CA ASN A 142 -0.14 -21.19 -13.05
C ASN A 142 -1.63 -21.59 -13.21
N SER A 143 -2.54 -20.82 -12.61
CA SER A 143 -3.99 -21.03 -12.67
C SER A 143 -4.59 -22.24 -11.93
N ASP A 144 -3.96 -22.75 -10.87
CA ASP A 144 -4.62 -23.74 -10.00
C ASP A 144 -5.88 -23.15 -9.32
N LYS A 145 -7.03 -23.41 -9.95
CA LYS A 145 -8.34 -22.84 -9.59
C LYS A 145 -8.75 -23.17 -8.15
N PHE A 146 -8.23 -24.25 -7.59
CA PHE A 146 -8.58 -24.76 -6.27
C PHE A 146 -8.12 -23.85 -5.12
N VAL A 147 -6.98 -23.15 -5.28
CA VAL A 147 -6.47 -22.21 -4.26
C VAL A 147 -7.02 -20.79 -4.50
N LEU A 148 -7.21 -20.41 -5.77
CA LEU A 148 -7.68 -19.09 -6.14
C LEU A 148 -9.16 -18.86 -5.77
N PHE A 149 -10.02 -19.83 -6.07
CA PHE A 149 -11.45 -19.72 -5.84
C PHE A 149 -11.82 -19.41 -4.38
N PRO A 150 -11.34 -20.15 -3.36
CA PRO A 150 -11.68 -19.84 -1.97
C PRO A 150 -11.17 -18.45 -1.56
N LEU A 151 -9.99 -18.05 -2.02
CA LEU A 151 -9.40 -16.76 -1.67
C LEU A 151 -10.21 -15.59 -2.24
N ALA A 152 -10.57 -15.65 -3.52
CA ALA A 152 -11.41 -14.65 -4.16
C ALA A 152 -12.83 -14.64 -3.56
N PHE A 153 -13.38 -15.81 -3.26
CA PHE A 153 -14.69 -15.93 -2.62
C PHE A 153 -14.72 -15.30 -1.23
N THR A 154 -13.70 -15.57 -0.40
CA THR A 154 -13.56 -14.94 0.91
C THR A 154 -13.40 -13.42 0.81
N ALA A 155 -12.57 -12.92 -0.13
CA ALA A 155 -12.43 -11.48 -0.36
C ALA A 155 -13.78 -10.82 -0.74
N CYS A 156 -14.56 -11.45 -1.63
CA CYS A 156 -15.88 -10.95 -2.02
C CYS A 156 -16.86 -10.94 -0.84
N ILE A 157 -16.84 -11.98 0.01
CA ILE A 157 -17.70 -12.02 1.20
C ILE A 157 -17.32 -10.91 2.18
N LEU A 158 -16.04 -10.75 2.50
CA LEU A 158 -15.58 -9.76 3.46
C LEU A 158 -15.90 -8.34 3.00
N ASN A 159 -15.56 -7.99 1.74
CA ASN A 159 -15.88 -6.67 1.19
C ASN A 159 -17.41 -6.46 1.05
N GLY A 160 -18.18 -7.52 0.82
CA GLY A 160 -19.64 -7.45 0.78
C GLY A 160 -20.28 -7.20 2.15
N ILE A 161 -19.76 -7.85 3.20
CA ILE A 161 -20.18 -7.60 4.59
C ILE A 161 -19.83 -6.17 5.00
N ASP A 162 -18.60 -5.72 4.70
CA ASP A 162 -18.12 -4.37 4.97
C ASP A 162 -19.02 -3.31 4.30
N LEU A 163 -19.30 -3.47 3.00
CA LEU A 163 -20.21 -2.57 2.29
C LEU A 163 -21.63 -2.57 2.88
N GLY A 164 -22.13 -3.74 3.31
CA GLY A 164 -23.41 -3.85 4.00
C GLY A 164 -23.44 -3.09 5.32
N CYS A 165 -22.36 -3.15 6.09
CA CYS A 165 -22.20 -2.39 7.33
C CYS A 165 -22.15 -0.88 7.06
N ILE A 166 -21.44 -0.44 6.02
CA ILE A 166 -21.40 0.97 5.62
C ILE A 166 -22.78 1.50 5.26
N ILE A 167 -23.55 0.76 4.45
CA ILE A 167 -24.92 1.15 4.08
C ILE A 167 -25.82 1.24 5.32
N ALA A 168 -25.72 0.26 6.22
CA ALA A 168 -26.50 0.27 7.46
C ALA A 168 -26.09 1.43 8.39
N SER A 169 -24.80 1.78 8.45
CA SER A 169 -24.29 2.95 9.18
C SER A 169 -24.80 4.27 8.61
N ILE A 170 -24.81 4.43 7.28
CA ILE A 170 -25.36 5.61 6.61
C ILE A 170 -26.85 5.79 6.98
N ILE A 171 -27.63 4.71 6.95
CA ILE A 171 -29.05 4.73 7.34
C ILE A 171 -29.21 5.07 8.83
N GLY A 172 -28.35 4.52 9.68
CA GLY A 172 -28.34 4.77 11.12
C GLY A 172 -28.04 6.24 11.45
N TYR A 173 -26.96 6.80 10.90
CA TYR A 173 -26.51 8.16 11.17
C TYR A 173 -27.43 9.24 10.59
N GLY A 174 -28.13 8.97 9.49
CA GLY A 174 -29.05 9.93 8.88
C GLY A 174 -30.28 10.28 9.74
N SER A 175 -30.58 9.52 10.81
CA SER A 175 -31.69 9.85 11.72
C SER A 175 -31.53 9.15 13.08
N THR A 176 -30.58 9.58 13.91
CA THR A 176 -30.33 8.96 15.23
C THR A 176 -31.46 9.22 16.24
N SER A 177 -32.35 10.17 15.95
CA SER A 177 -33.54 10.47 16.76
C SER A 177 -34.55 9.32 16.87
N LYS A 178 -34.45 8.28 16.04
CA LYS A 178 -35.31 7.09 16.12
C LYS A 178 -34.59 6.00 16.93
N PRO A 179 -35.20 5.44 18.00
CA PRO A 179 -34.55 4.42 18.82
C PRO A 179 -34.19 3.13 18.05
N GLY A 180 -34.88 2.85 16.93
CA GLY A 180 -34.50 1.77 16.03
C GLY A 180 -33.15 1.98 15.34
N ASN A 181 -32.78 3.23 15.06
CA ASN A 181 -31.55 3.57 14.35
C ASN A 181 -30.33 3.56 15.29
N SER A 182 -30.48 3.96 16.55
CA SER A 182 -29.41 3.84 17.55
C SER A 182 -29.06 2.37 17.83
N ASN A 183 -30.07 1.51 17.93
CA ASN A 183 -29.85 0.05 18.08
C ASN A 183 -29.22 -0.56 16.82
N LEU A 184 -29.57 -0.05 15.64
CA LEU A 184 -28.95 -0.45 14.39
C LEU A 184 -27.46 -0.08 14.38
N ILE A 185 -27.09 1.15 14.76
CA ILE A 185 -25.69 1.60 14.83
C ILE A 185 -24.89 0.70 15.78
N ALA A 186 -25.38 0.47 17.00
CA ALA A 186 -24.67 -0.38 17.97
C ALA A 186 -24.44 -1.79 17.43
N LYS A 187 -25.45 -2.38 16.78
CA LYS A 187 -25.33 -3.71 16.18
C LYS A 187 -24.39 -3.74 14.98
N VAL A 188 -24.36 -2.66 14.18
CA VAL A 188 -23.43 -2.53 13.05
C VAL A 188 -22.00 -2.40 13.56
N GLN A 189 -21.76 -1.64 14.63
CA GLN A 189 -20.44 -1.52 15.26
C GLN A 189 -19.91 -2.87 15.75
N ASP A 190 -20.75 -3.69 16.40
CA ASP A 190 -20.34 -5.04 16.83
C ASP A 190 -19.93 -5.92 15.64
N ILE A 191 -20.65 -5.83 14.53
CA ILE A 191 -20.33 -6.56 13.30
C ILE A 191 -19.05 -6.02 12.66
N ASP A 192 -18.86 -4.71 12.68
CA ASP A 192 -17.69 -4.02 12.11
C ASP A 192 -16.41 -4.45 12.83
N TYR A 193 -16.39 -4.50 14.16
CA TYR A 193 -15.25 -5.03 14.92
C TYR A 193 -14.91 -6.47 14.54
N GLY A 194 -15.92 -7.33 14.41
CA GLY A 194 -15.74 -8.69 13.92
C GLY A 194 -15.19 -8.75 12.50
N GLY A 195 -15.68 -7.85 11.63
CA GLY A 195 -15.25 -7.67 10.25
C GLY A 195 -13.78 -7.26 10.16
N MET A 196 -13.35 -6.27 10.94
CA MET A 196 -11.95 -5.81 10.99
C MET A 196 -11.01 -6.94 11.42
N ILE A 197 -11.39 -7.76 12.40
CA ILE A 197 -10.60 -8.94 12.81
C ILE A 197 -10.52 -9.95 11.67
N ALA A 198 -11.65 -10.23 11.00
CA ALA A 198 -11.68 -11.17 9.87
C ALA A 198 -10.84 -10.69 8.69
N ILE A 199 -10.89 -9.39 8.36
CA ILE A 199 -10.04 -8.76 7.33
C ILE A 199 -8.57 -8.83 7.74
N ALA A 200 -8.22 -8.56 9.00
CA ALA A 200 -6.85 -8.66 9.48
C ALA A 200 -6.31 -10.09 9.33
N ILE A 201 -7.08 -11.11 9.75
CA ILE A 201 -6.71 -12.52 9.58
C ILE A 201 -6.55 -12.87 8.10
N PHE A 202 -7.50 -12.44 7.27
CA PHE A 202 -7.45 -12.66 5.82
C PHE A 202 -6.18 -12.06 5.20
N GLN A 203 -5.79 -10.85 5.61
CA GLN A 203 -4.58 -10.20 5.12
C GLN A 203 -3.29 -10.87 5.62
N ILE A 204 -3.27 -11.42 6.83
CA ILE A 204 -2.15 -12.26 7.30
C ILE A 204 -2.03 -13.49 6.41
N ILE A 205 -3.14 -14.19 6.15
CA ILE A 205 -3.17 -15.39 5.30
C ILE A 205 -2.69 -15.05 3.88
N LEU A 206 -3.22 -13.97 3.28
CA LEU A 206 -2.82 -13.51 1.95
C LEU A 206 -1.33 -13.17 1.88
N SER A 207 -0.81 -12.49 2.89
CA SER A 207 0.60 -12.07 2.94
C SER A 207 1.54 -13.25 3.10
N LEU A 208 1.20 -14.18 4.00
CA LEU A 208 1.95 -15.43 4.18
C LEU A 208 1.91 -16.30 2.93
N LEU A 209 0.74 -16.43 2.29
CA LEU A 209 0.58 -17.18 1.05
C LEU A 209 1.43 -16.55 -0.05
N THR A 210 1.37 -15.24 -0.23
CA THR A 210 2.17 -14.52 -1.24
C THR A 210 3.67 -14.68 -0.98
N GLY A 211 4.11 -14.55 0.28
CA GLY A 211 5.50 -14.79 0.67
C GLY A 211 5.95 -16.21 0.41
N TRP A 212 5.13 -17.20 0.79
CA TRP A 212 5.36 -18.62 0.54
C TRP A 212 5.49 -18.94 -0.95
N CYS A 213 4.61 -18.37 -1.79
CA CYS A 213 4.65 -18.51 -3.24
C CYS A 213 5.99 -18.08 -3.82
N ILE A 214 6.44 -16.89 -3.44
CA ILE A 214 7.68 -16.30 -3.93
C ILE A 214 8.87 -17.13 -3.45
N TRP A 215 8.86 -17.55 -2.19
CA TRP A 215 9.89 -18.43 -1.63
C TRP A 215 9.96 -19.77 -2.37
N TRP A 216 8.82 -20.38 -2.67
CA TRP A 216 8.75 -21.67 -3.37
C TRP A 216 9.32 -21.59 -4.79
N ILE A 217 8.96 -20.56 -5.56
CA ILE A 217 9.57 -20.32 -6.89
C ILE A 217 11.08 -20.09 -6.76
N THR A 218 11.50 -19.25 -5.83
CA THR A 218 12.92 -18.95 -5.61
C THR A 218 13.70 -20.23 -5.30
N ARG A 219 13.11 -21.14 -4.52
CA ARG A 219 13.71 -22.44 -4.19
C ARG A 219 13.86 -23.35 -5.41
N GLN A 220 12.90 -23.35 -6.33
CA GLN A 220 13.01 -24.11 -7.58
C GLN A 220 14.07 -23.50 -8.51
N ALA A 221 14.12 -22.17 -8.60
CA ALA A 221 15.08 -21.44 -9.41
C ALA A 221 16.52 -21.50 -8.84
N ARG A 222 16.68 -21.83 -7.55
CA ARG A 222 18.00 -21.97 -6.88
C ARG A 222 18.92 -22.99 -7.52
N GLN A 223 18.40 -23.97 -8.25
CA GLN A 223 19.24 -24.92 -9.00
C GLN A 223 19.99 -24.26 -10.16
N PHE A 224 19.52 -23.09 -10.62
CA PHE A 224 20.06 -22.37 -11.77
C PHE A 224 20.58 -20.96 -11.42
N MET A 225 20.33 -20.48 -10.19
CA MET A 225 20.69 -19.13 -9.73
C MET A 225 21.81 -19.15 -8.68
N GLY A 226 22.71 -18.16 -8.74
CA GLY A 226 23.81 -17.99 -7.78
C GLY A 226 23.34 -17.65 -6.36
N GLN A 227 24.12 -18.05 -5.35
CA GLN A 227 23.77 -17.93 -3.92
C GLN A 227 23.41 -16.50 -3.47
N SER A 228 24.00 -15.47 -4.08
CA SER A 228 23.71 -14.05 -3.80
C SER A 228 22.32 -13.60 -4.25
N VAL A 229 21.76 -14.21 -5.30
CA VAL A 229 20.39 -13.94 -5.79
C VAL A 229 19.37 -14.54 -4.82
N CYS A 230 19.63 -15.75 -4.30
CA CYS A 230 18.74 -16.41 -3.34
C CYS A 230 18.59 -15.64 -2.02
N THR A 231 19.67 -15.07 -1.47
CA THR A 231 19.59 -14.29 -0.23
C THR A 231 18.72 -13.05 -0.43
N ARG A 232 18.88 -12.33 -1.54
CA ARG A 232 18.07 -11.14 -1.86
C ARG A 232 16.58 -11.45 -2.02
N TYR A 233 16.23 -12.59 -2.61
CA TYR A 233 14.84 -13.03 -2.71
C TYR A 233 14.22 -13.38 -1.35
N ASN A 234 14.99 -13.98 -0.44
CA ASN A 234 14.53 -14.20 0.93
C ASN A 234 14.29 -12.88 1.67
N ASP A 235 15.12 -11.86 1.45
CA ASP A 235 14.89 -10.52 2.01
C ASP A 235 13.60 -9.89 1.45
N ILE A 236 13.34 -10.05 0.15
CA ILE A 236 12.08 -9.59 -0.49
C ILE A 236 10.87 -10.28 0.14
N VAL A 237 10.93 -11.60 0.38
CA VAL A 237 9.85 -12.36 1.03
C VAL A 237 9.60 -11.85 2.45
N GLY A 238 10.66 -11.61 3.22
CA GLY A 238 10.56 -11.06 4.59
C GLY A 238 9.85 -9.70 4.61
N ILE A 239 10.24 -8.79 3.72
CA ILE A 239 9.63 -7.45 3.63
C ILE A 239 8.15 -7.52 3.21
N ILE A 240 7.79 -8.45 2.32
CA ILE A 240 6.38 -8.65 1.92
C ILE A 240 5.54 -9.06 3.12
N ILE A 241 6.03 -10.04 3.90
CA ILE A 241 5.35 -10.49 5.11
C ILE A 241 5.25 -9.35 6.14
N GLU A 242 6.33 -8.58 6.32
CA GLU A 242 6.37 -7.44 7.22
C GLU A 242 5.32 -6.38 6.84
N SER A 243 5.25 -5.99 5.57
CA SER A 243 4.27 -4.98 5.10
C SER A 243 2.81 -5.43 5.24
N GLY A 244 2.52 -6.72 5.05
CA GLY A 244 1.20 -7.29 5.27
C GLY A 244 0.81 -7.38 6.75
N LEU A 245 1.78 -7.74 7.60
CA LEU A 245 1.62 -7.76 9.05
C LEU A 245 1.43 -6.35 9.62
N LEU A 246 2.05 -5.32 9.02
CA LEU A 246 1.83 -3.93 9.43
C LEU A 246 0.38 -3.50 9.21
N TYR A 247 -0.25 -3.87 8.08
CA TYR A 247 -1.66 -3.57 7.86
C TYR A 247 -2.56 -4.33 8.84
N ALA A 248 -2.38 -5.65 8.95
CA ALA A 248 -3.17 -6.46 9.89
C ALA A 248 -2.99 -6.01 11.36
N GLY A 249 -1.77 -5.66 11.75
CA GLY A 249 -1.45 -5.11 13.06
C GLY A 249 -2.12 -3.77 13.31
N SER A 250 -2.21 -2.90 12.30
CA SER A 250 -2.92 -1.62 12.43
C SER A 250 -4.42 -1.82 12.67
N LEU A 251 -5.06 -2.78 11.99
CA LEU A 251 -6.46 -3.14 12.20
C LEU A 251 -6.70 -3.70 13.61
N LEU A 252 -5.87 -4.64 14.05
CA LEU A 252 -5.99 -5.22 15.39
C LEU A 252 -5.77 -4.16 16.49
N THR A 253 -4.82 -3.25 16.28
CA THR A 253 -4.56 -2.16 17.24
C THR A 253 -5.76 -1.21 17.30
N ALA A 254 -6.37 -0.87 16.14
CA ALA A 254 -7.57 -0.05 16.09
C ALA A 254 -8.72 -0.67 16.90
N VAL A 255 -9.03 -1.95 16.63
CA VAL A 255 -10.09 -2.67 17.34
C VAL A 255 -9.83 -2.73 18.85
N VAL A 256 -8.60 -3.05 19.27
CA VAL A 256 -8.26 -3.12 20.70
C VAL A 256 -8.41 -1.76 21.37
N VAL A 257 -7.93 -0.69 20.74
CA VAL A 257 -8.01 0.67 21.29
C VAL A 257 -9.48 1.11 21.39
N GLU A 258 -10.27 0.92 20.35
CA GLU A 258 -11.68 1.32 20.33
C GLU A 258 -12.50 0.53 21.36
N PHE A 259 -12.32 -0.78 21.43
CA PHE A 259 -13.02 -1.64 22.39
C PHE A 259 -12.64 -1.34 23.85
N THR A 260 -11.38 -0.98 24.12
CA THR A 260 -10.89 -0.78 25.51
C THR A 260 -11.03 0.65 26.01
N ILE A 261 -10.86 1.65 25.15
CA ILE A 261 -10.81 3.06 25.54
C ILE A 261 -12.16 3.75 25.31
N ASP A 262 -12.88 3.39 24.25
CA ASP A 262 -14.11 4.09 23.88
C ASP A 262 -15.20 3.16 23.29
N PRO A 263 -15.68 2.18 24.08
CA PRO A 263 -16.66 1.20 23.61
C PRO A 263 -18.01 1.82 23.21
N GLN A 264 -18.26 3.09 23.54
CA GLN A 264 -19.49 3.81 23.16
C GLN A 264 -19.26 4.92 22.11
N SER A 265 -18.07 5.01 21.51
CA SER A 265 -17.72 6.07 20.54
C SER A 265 -18.03 7.48 21.08
N THR A 266 -17.75 7.68 22.37
CA THR A 266 -17.92 8.95 23.09
C THR A 266 -16.88 10.01 22.74
N GLY A 267 -15.97 9.73 21.79
CA GLY A 267 -14.90 10.63 21.38
C GLY A 267 -13.74 10.69 22.38
N LYS A 268 -13.57 9.64 23.20
CA LYS A 268 -12.54 9.60 24.26
C LYS A 268 -11.18 9.13 23.77
N VAL A 269 -11.11 8.55 22.56
CA VAL A 269 -9.85 8.14 21.98
C VAL A 269 -9.10 9.38 21.47
N PRO A 270 -7.89 9.66 21.99
CA PRO A 270 -7.15 10.86 21.61
C PRO A 270 -6.57 10.80 20.19
N VAL A 271 -6.51 9.62 19.56
CA VAL A 271 -6.01 9.41 18.18
C VAL A 271 -7.02 8.53 17.44
N GLU A 272 -7.48 8.96 16.27
CA GLU A 272 -8.38 8.16 15.47
C GLU A 272 -7.59 7.16 14.60
N LEU A 273 -7.57 5.88 15.02
CA LEU A 273 -6.78 4.84 14.33
C LEU A 273 -7.37 4.43 12.97
N THR A 274 -8.64 4.77 12.70
CA THR A 274 -9.31 4.57 11.40
C THR A 274 -8.52 5.18 10.24
N VAL A 275 -7.82 6.27 10.49
CA VAL A 275 -6.92 6.92 9.51
C VAL A 275 -5.78 6.03 9.09
N VAL A 276 -5.17 5.42 10.10
CA VAL A 276 -3.99 4.58 9.92
C VAL A 276 -4.41 3.34 9.13
N THR A 277 -5.52 2.71 9.52
CA THR A 277 -6.01 1.51 8.82
C THR A 277 -6.41 1.83 7.37
N GLY A 278 -7.10 2.95 7.13
CA GLY A 278 -7.49 3.41 5.79
C GLY A 278 -6.30 3.61 4.85
N LEU A 279 -5.26 4.35 5.27
CA LEU A 279 -4.06 4.55 4.45
C LEU A 279 -3.21 3.28 4.31
N MET A 280 -3.11 2.47 5.36
CA MET A 280 -2.35 1.22 5.35
C MET A 280 -2.92 0.21 4.35
N SER A 281 -4.23 0.23 4.10
CA SER A 281 -4.88 -0.64 3.11
C SER A 281 -4.31 -0.47 1.68
N GLY A 282 -3.96 0.77 1.29
CA GLY A 282 -3.34 1.06 -0.01
C GLY A 282 -1.81 1.05 0.02
N LEU A 283 -1.21 1.41 1.15
CA LEU A 283 0.24 1.51 1.30
C LEU A 283 0.91 0.12 1.36
N ALA A 284 0.34 -0.84 2.08
CA ALA A 284 0.87 -2.21 2.16
C ALA A 284 1.04 -2.89 0.79
N PRO A 285 0.02 -2.98 -0.09
CA PRO A 285 0.21 -3.59 -1.42
C PRO A 285 1.18 -2.80 -2.29
N THR A 286 1.24 -1.46 -2.16
CA THR A 286 2.21 -0.63 -2.89
C THR A 286 3.64 -0.93 -2.44
N MET A 287 3.88 -1.13 -1.14
CA MET A 287 5.18 -1.57 -0.60
C MET A 287 5.58 -2.95 -1.14
N VAL A 288 4.66 -3.91 -1.19
CA VAL A 288 4.91 -5.23 -1.81
C VAL A 288 5.28 -5.06 -3.30
N ILE A 289 4.64 -4.14 -4.01
CA ILE A 289 4.91 -3.91 -5.45
C ILE A 289 6.26 -3.30 -5.69
N THR A 290 6.58 -2.20 -5.00
CA THR A 290 7.87 -1.50 -5.12
C THR A 290 9.05 -2.45 -4.92
N ARG A 291 8.96 -3.35 -3.93
CA ARG A 291 10.07 -4.26 -3.58
C ARG A 291 10.28 -5.36 -4.61
N VAL A 292 9.20 -5.99 -5.09
CA VAL A 292 9.31 -6.98 -6.17
C VAL A 292 9.83 -6.33 -7.45
N ALA A 293 9.35 -5.12 -7.76
CA ALA A 293 9.77 -4.40 -8.95
C ALA A 293 11.26 -3.99 -8.86
N TYR A 294 11.71 -3.51 -7.69
CA TYR A 294 13.10 -3.15 -7.44
C TYR A 294 14.04 -4.35 -7.49
N GLY A 295 13.64 -5.51 -6.94
CA GLY A 295 14.41 -6.75 -7.04
C GLY A 295 14.69 -7.15 -8.50
N LYS A 296 13.67 -7.07 -9.36
CA LYS A 296 13.81 -7.34 -10.80
C LYS A 296 14.62 -6.28 -11.56
N ALA A 297 14.49 -5.01 -11.20
CA ALA A 297 15.26 -3.93 -11.83
C ALA A 297 16.76 -4.06 -11.52
N VAL A 298 17.13 -4.46 -10.31
CA VAL A 298 18.52 -4.72 -9.94
C VAL A 298 19.07 -5.93 -10.69
N GLU A 299 18.26 -6.98 -10.89
CA GLU A 299 18.66 -8.16 -11.65
C GLU A 299 18.95 -7.83 -13.13
N SER A 300 18.10 -7.05 -13.79
CA SER A 300 18.30 -6.67 -15.20
C SER A 300 19.52 -5.78 -15.40
N VAL A 301 19.78 -4.85 -14.48
CA VAL A 301 20.99 -4.00 -14.48
C VAL A 301 22.23 -4.86 -14.29
N GLN A 302 22.21 -5.80 -13.35
CA GLN A 302 23.35 -6.68 -13.11
C GLN A 302 23.61 -7.61 -14.31
N GLN A 303 22.57 -8.16 -14.94
CA GLN A 303 22.71 -8.94 -16.17
C GLN A 303 23.33 -8.11 -17.29
N THR A 304 22.87 -6.87 -17.49
CA THR A 304 23.42 -5.95 -18.51
C THR A 304 24.89 -5.65 -18.26
N ILE A 305 25.27 -5.36 -17.01
CA ILE A 305 26.67 -5.13 -16.60
C ILE A 305 27.51 -6.39 -16.84
N SER A 306 26.98 -7.57 -16.53
CA SER A 306 27.67 -8.85 -16.72
C SER A 306 27.89 -9.16 -18.20
N THR A 307 26.87 -8.91 -19.04
CA THR A 307 26.99 -9.01 -20.51
C THR A 307 28.03 -8.04 -21.04
N PHE A 308 28.08 -6.81 -20.51
CA PHE A 308 29.09 -5.82 -20.91
C PHE A 308 30.51 -6.25 -20.52
N HIS A 309 30.71 -6.80 -19.32
CA HIS A 309 32.00 -7.37 -18.90
C HIS A 309 32.41 -8.56 -19.76
N ILE A 310 31.49 -9.45 -20.12
CA ILE A 310 31.77 -10.59 -21.01
C ILE A 310 32.16 -10.10 -22.41
N ALA A 311 31.40 -9.16 -22.98
CA ALA A 311 31.71 -8.57 -24.28
C ALA A 311 33.07 -7.87 -24.28
N ASN A 312 33.41 -7.14 -23.21
CA ASN A 312 34.70 -6.47 -23.08
C ASN A 312 35.86 -7.46 -22.89
N SER A 313 35.62 -8.55 -22.14
CA SER A 313 36.61 -9.63 -21.95
C SER A 313 36.90 -10.36 -23.27
N GLN A 314 35.86 -10.61 -24.07
CA GLN A 314 36.00 -11.20 -25.40
C GLN A 314 36.72 -10.26 -26.38
N ALA A 315 36.41 -8.97 -26.39
CA ALA A 315 37.13 -7.97 -27.20
C ALA A 315 38.62 -7.88 -26.81
N SER A 316 38.93 -7.99 -25.51
CA SER A 316 40.30 -8.00 -24.99
C SER A 316 41.07 -9.25 -25.42
N GLN A 317 40.44 -10.44 -25.34
CA GLN A 317 41.04 -11.71 -25.79
C GLN A 317 41.25 -11.77 -27.30
N GLN A 318 40.33 -11.20 -28.09
CA GLN A 318 40.44 -11.16 -29.54
C GLN A 318 41.54 -10.19 -30.01
N THR A 319 41.78 -9.12 -29.25
CA THR A 319 42.91 -8.20 -29.50
C THR A 319 44.25 -8.87 -29.15
N SER A 320 44.32 -9.60 -28.03
CA SER A 320 45.53 -10.32 -27.62
C SER A 320 45.90 -11.46 -28.57
N THR A 321 44.92 -12.25 -29.04
CA THR A 321 45.17 -13.33 -30.02
C THR A 321 45.57 -12.79 -31.37
N ARG A 322 45.01 -11.66 -31.82
CA ARG A 322 45.42 -11.01 -33.08
C ARG A 322 46.85 -10.48 -32.98
N GLN A 323 47.28 -10.00 -31.81
CA GLN A 323 48.64 -9.51 -31.58
C GLN A 323 49.65 -10.67 -31.51
N GLU A 324 49.33 -11.77 -30.81
CA GLU A 324 50.13 -13.01 -30.86
C GLU A 324 50.22 -13.60 -32.27
N THR A 325 49.15 -13.57 -33.06
CA THR A 325 49.18 -14.10 -34.43
C THR A 325 50.06 -13.25 -35.35
N VAL A 326 50.10 -11.93 -35.15
CA VAL A 326 50.98 -11.02 -35.90
C VAL A 326 52.44 -11.20 -35.49
N ASP A 327 52.72 -11.37 -34.20
CA ASP A 327 54.07 -11.61 -33.69
C ASP A 327 54.61 -12.98 -34.13
N ILE A 328 53.78 -14.03 -34.14
CA ILE A 328 54.15 -15.36 -34.66
C ILE A 328 54.38 -15.31 -36.18
N HIS A 329 53.61 -14.52 -36.92
CA HIS A 329 53.81 -14.34 -38.37
C HIS A 329 55.12 -13.58 -38.68
N LEU A 330 55.51 -12.61 -37.86
CA LEU A 330 56.79 -11.90 -37.95
C LEU A 330 57.99 -12.77 -37.54
N GLN A 331 57.81 -13.71 -36.61
CA GLN A 331 58.87 -14.66 -36.18
C GLN A 331 59.07 -15.84 -37.13
N MET A 332 58.06 -16.21 -37.94
CA MET A 332 58.15 -17.31 -38.91
C MET A 332 58.72 -16.92 -40.28
N GLN A 333 59.11 -15.66 -40.50
CA GLN A 333 59.74 -15.22 -41.74
C GLN A 333 61.24 -14.96 -41.55
N PRO A 334 62.11 -15.99 -41.62
CA PRO A 334 63.55 -15.77 -41.64
C PRO A 334 63.97 -15.30 -43.04
N GLY A 335 64.41 -14.06 -43.12
CA GLY A 335 65.27 -13.56 -44.20
C GLY A 335 64.58 -13.29 -45.54
N ILE A 336 64.28 -12.02 -45.80
CA ILE A 336 64.41 -11.49 -47.15
C ILE A 336 65.43 -10.36 -47.07
N ALA A 337 66.57 -10.61 -47.72
CA ALA A 337 67.70 -9.72 -47.79
C ALA A 337 67.29 -8.37 -48.38
N VAL A 338 67.72 -7.31 -47.69
CA VAL A 338 67.85 -5.97 -48.26
C VAL A 338 69.06 -6.02 -49.19
N ASN A 339 68.81 -6.09 -50.50
CA ASN A 339 69.64 -5.54 -51.57
C ASN A 339 69.06 -6.01 -52.91
N ASP A 340 68.39 -5.11 -53.62
CA ASP A 340 68.73 -4.77 -55.01
C ASP A 340 67.64 -3.86 -55.60
N LEU A 341 68.11 -2.70 -56.08
CA LEU A 341 67.67 -1.92 -57.25
C LEU A 341 67.68 -0.41 -56.95
N GLN A 342 68.90 0.12 -56.91
CA GLN A 342 69.17 1.43 -57.49
C GLN A 342 68.95 1.36 -59.00
N GLY A 343 68.28 2.38 -59.54
CA GLY A 343 68.41 2.80 -60.94
C GLY A 343 67.17 2.52 -61.78
N VAL A 344 66.38 3.57 -62.03
CA VAL A 344 66.23 4.22 -63.35
C VAL A 344 65.12 5.27 -63.21
N GLU A 345 65.51 6.55 -63.23
CA GLU A 345 64.72 7.62 -63.84
C GLU A 345 65.67 8.81 -64.13
N GLU A 346 66.29 8.77 -65.32
CA GLU A 346 66.57 9.97 -66.12
C GLU A 346 65.63 9.87 -67.33
N ILE A 347 64.71 10.84 -67.47
CA ILE A 347 64.50 11.74 -68.62
C ILE A 347 63.39 12.73 -68.26
#